data_AF-A0A956A4N1-F1
#
_entry.id   AF-A0A956A4N1-F1
#
_cell.length_a   1.000
_cell.length_b   1.000
_cell.length_c   1.000
_cell.angle_alpha   90.00
_cell.angle_beta   90.00
_cell.angle_gamma   90.00
#
_symmetry.space_group_name_H-M   'P 1'
#
loop_
_entity.id
_entity.type
_entity.pdbx_description
1 polymer ?
#
loop_
_entity_poly.entity_id
_entity_poly.type
_entity_poly.pdbx_seq_one_letter_code
_entity_poly.pdbx_strand_id
1 'polypeptide(L)'
;MTRLPKASLIALLIVAGGPSPALGARGKKGAEAVDHLALAALLVRDGHPDRAEVELAQVPLDDPATDLKLVWRLRGFIALDRQAWREAAEALEQA
;
A
#
# COMPACT_ATOMS: atom_id res chain seq x y z
N MET A 1 -32.60 -1.96 -15.74
CA MET A 1 -31.46 -1.86 -16.66
C MET A 1 -31.27 -0.40 -17.02
N THR A 2 -30.24 0.27 -16.49
CA THR A 2 -29.46 1.37 -17.09
C THR A 2 -28.40 1.82 -16.09
N ARG A 3 -27.16 1.94 -16.56
CA ARG A 3 -25.90 1.96 -15.80
C ARG A 3 -25.58 3.39 -15.35
N LEU A 4 -25.21 3.60 -14.08
CA LEU A 4 -24.62 4.86 -13.61
C LEU A 4 -23.13 4.92 -14.00
N PRO A 5 -22.64 6.03 -14.60
CA PRO A 5 -21.21 6.22 -14.85
C PRO A 5 -20.46 6.58 -13.56
N LYS A 6 -19.39 5.83 -13.30
CA LYS A 6 -18.34 6.15 -12.34
C LYS A 6 -17.71 7.50 -12.72
N ALA A 7 -17.97 8.54 -11.94
CA ALA A 7 -17.17 9.75 -11.95
C ALA A 7 -17.15 10.32 -10.53
N SER A 8 -16.10 9.94 -9.80
CA SER A 8 -15.69 10.52 -8.52
C SER A 8 -15.61 12.04 -8.65
N LEU A 9 -16.28 12.77 -7.75
CA LEU A 9 -16.09 14.20 -7.57
C LEU A 9 -15.78 14.47 -6.10
N ILE A 10 -14.49 14.43 -5.75
CA ILE A 10 -14.00 15.00 -4.49
C ILE A 10 -13.68 16.46 -4.78
N ALA A 11 -14.50 17.35 -4.23
CA ALA A 11 -14.29 18.78 -4.29
C ALA A 11 -13.13 19.17 -3.35
N LEU A 12 -12.03 19.58 -3.96
CA LEU A 12 -10.86 20.19 -3.34
C LEU A 12 -11.20 21.65 -2.96
N LEU A 13 -11.11 22.00 -1.68
CA LEU A 13 -11.19 23.40 -1.21
C LEU A 13 -9.79 23.89 -0.84
N ILE A 14 -9.36 24.94 -1.53
CA ILE A 14 -8.03 25.58 -1.50
C ILE A 14 -8.11 26.88 -0.67
N VAL A 15 -6.95 27.38 -0.22
CA VAL A 15 -6.57 28.77 0.17
C VAL A 15 -6.48 28.96 1.70
N ALA A 16 -5.37 29.41 2.31
CA ALA A 16 -4.41 30.47 1.96
C ALA A 16 -2.95 30.06 2.29
N GLY A 17 -1.88 30.52 1.62
CA GLY A 17 -1.71 31.77 0.87
C GLY A 17 -0.71 32.68 1.60
N GLY A 18 0.58 32.29 1.67
CA GLY A 18 1.67 33.16 2.13
C GLY A 18 2.77 33.22 1.06
N PRO A 19 3.24 34.42 0.64
CA PRO A 19 4.22 34.54 -0.44
C PRO A 19 5.63 34.28 0.11
N SER A 20 6.20 33.11 -0.18
CA SER A 20 7.66 32.92 -0.06
C SER A 20 8.33 33.20 -1.41
N PRO A 21 9.35 34.07 -1.45
CA PRO A 21 10.00 34.45 -2.69
C PRO A 21 10.78 33.28 -3.28
N ALA A 22 10.76 33.25 -4.61
CA ALA A 22 11.30 32.23 -5.48
C ALA A 22 12.79 31.95 -5.22
N LEU A 23 13.17 30.67 -5.21
CA LEU A 23 14.42 30.21 -5.81
C LEU A 23 14.15 28.87 -6.48
N GLY A 24 14.52 28.80 -7.76
CA GLY A 24 14.24 27.69 -8.63
C GLY A 24 14.74 26.36 -8.08
N ALA A 25 13.84 25.40 -8.01
CA ALA A 25 14.16 24.00 -8.17
C ALA A 25 13.15 23.43 -9.15
N ARG A 26 13.47 23.52 -10.45
CA ARG A 26 12.90 22.62 -11.45
C ARG A 26 13.56 21.25 -11.26
N GLY A 27 13.44 20.70 -10.06
CA GLY A 27 13.71 19.30 -9.78
C GLY A 27 12.49 18.54 -10.26
N LYS A 28 12.70 17.52 -11.09
CA LYS A 28 11.69 16.52 -11.41
C LYS A 28 10.92 16.23 -10.12
N LYS A 29 9.59 16.39 -10.10
CA LYS A 29 8.76 15.71 -9.10
C LYS A 29 9.03 14.22 -9.33
N GLY A 30 10.07 13.70 -8.70
CA GLY A 30 10.33 12.27 -8.64
C GLY A 30 9.04 11.68 -8.13
N ALA A 31 8.51 10.69 -8.85
CA ALA A 31 7.37 9.94 -8.36
C ALA A 31 7.72 9.53 -6.92
N GLU A 32 6.92 9.99 -5.97
CA GLU A 32 7.07 9.62 -4.57
C GLU A 32 7.10 8.10 -4.53
N ALA A 33 8.21 7.53 -4.04
CA ALA A 33 8.35 6.09 -3.99
C ALA A 33 7.26 5.55 -3.07
N VAL A 34 6.42 4.65 -3.59
CA VAL A 34 5.32 4.07 -2.83
C VAL A 34 5.89 3.07 -1.84
N ASP A 35 5.57 3.22 -0.56
CA ASP A 35 5.82 2.19 0.45
C ASP A 35 4.77 1.09 0.30
N HIS A 36 5.11 0.11 -0.53
CA HIS A 36 4.24 -1.03 -0.83
C HIS A 36 3.94 -1.89 0.40
N LEU A 37 4.86 -1.97 1.37
CA LEU A 37 4.66 -2.77 2.57
C LEU A 37 3.65 -2.10 3.52
N ALA A 38 3.79 -0.78 3.73
CA ALA A 38 2.82 -0.02 4.50
C ALA A 38 1.43 -0.02 3.83
N LEU A 39 1.38 0.12 2.50
CA LEU A 39 0.13 0.05 1.76
C LEU A 39 -0.54 -1.33 1.88
N ALA A 40 0.22 -2.42 1.76
CA ALA A 40 -0.30 -3.76 1.98
C ALA A 40 -0.87 -3.94 3.39
N ALA A 41 -0.21 -3.41 4.42
CA ALA A 41 -0.71 -3.47 5.79
C ALA A 41 -2.06 -2.77 5.96
N LEU A 42 -2.23 -1.59 5.33
CA LEU A 42 -3.52 -0.89 5.30
C LEU A 42 -4.59 -1.71 4.58
N LEU A 43 -4.26 -2.32 3.45
CA LEU A 43 -5.20 -3.12 2.67
C LEU A 43 -5.65 -4.39 3.41
N VAL A 44 -4.75 -5.08 4.13
CA VAL A 44 -5.13 -6.21 5.00
C VAL A 44 -6.07 -5.73 6.10
N ARG A 45 -5.71 -4.64 6.79
CA ARG A 45 -6.55 -4.07 7.86
C ARG A 45 -7.94 -3.68 7.36
N ASP A 46 -8.04 -3.15 6.15
CA ASP A 46 -9.27 -2.64 5.57
C ASP A 46 -10.09 -3.74 4.85
N GLY A 47 -9.67 -5.02 4.92
CA GLY A 47 -10.41 -6.15 4.36
C GLY A 47 -10.25 -6.29 2.84
N HIS A 48 -9.09 -5.91 2.31
CA HIS A 48 -8.73 -6.02 0.89
C HIS A 48 -7.49 -6.90 0.66
N PRO A 49 -7.53 -8.18 1.08
CA PRO A 49 -6.37 -9.07 1.05
C PRO A 49 -5.84 -9.33 -0.37
N ASP A 50 -6.72 -9.42 -1.38
CA ASP A 50 -6.28 -9.60 -2.78
C ASP A 50 -5.47 -8.42 -3.29
N ARG A 51 -5.84 -7.20 -2.90
CA ARG A 51 -5.07 -6.00 -3.26
C ARG A 51 -3.78 -5.94 -2.45
N ALA A 52 -3.83 -6.34 -1.18
CA ALA A 52 -2.64 -6.39 -0.33
C ALA A 52 -1.59 -7.35 -0.89
N GLU A 53 -2.00 -8.49 -1.45
CA GLU A 53 -1.09 -9.44 -2.09
C GLU A 53 -0.35 -8.82 -3.29
N VAL A 54 -1.07 -8.07 -4.13
CA VAL A 54 -0.46 -7.37 -5.28
C VAL A 54 0.61 -6.39 -4.82
N GLU A 55 0.37 -5.65 -3.74
CA GLU A 55 1.35 -4.71 -3.18
C GLU A 55 2.51 -5.46 -2.50
N LEU A 56 2.26 -6.54 -1.77
CA LEU A 56 3.31 -7.38 -1.18
C LEU A 56 4.25 -7.98 -2.22
N ALA A 57 3.76 -8.29 -3.43
CA ALA A 57 4.58 -8.80 -4.51
C ALA A 57 5.64 -7.78 -5.02
N GLN A 58 5.46 -6.49 -4.71
CA GLN A 58 6.38 -5.42 -5.08
C GLN A 58 7.41 -5.09 -3.98
N VAL A 59 7.29 -5.70 -2.79
CA VAL A 59 8.20 -5.44 -1.67
C VAL A 59 9.56 -6.11 -1.92
N PRO A 60 10.68 -5.37 -1.91
CA PRO A 60 12.01 -5.94 -2.09
C PRO A 60 12.41 -6.77 -0.87
N LEU A 61 12.62 -8.08 -1.04
CA LEU A 61 12.94 -9.00 0.06
C LEU A 61 14.44 -9.09 0.35
N ASP A 62 15.27 -8.62 -0.57
CA ASP A 62 16.73 -8.54 -0.47
C ASP A 62 17.22 -7.22 0.13
N ASP A 63 16.32 -6.24 0.32
CA ASP A 63 16.63 -4.99 0.97
C ASP A 63 16.73 -5.18 2.50
N PRO A 64 17.88 -4.90 3.13
CA PRO A 64 18.04 -4.99 4.59
C PRO A 64 17.14 -4.02 5.38
N ALA A 65 16.58 -2.99 4.74
CA ALA A 65 15.63 -2.08 5.37
C ALA A 65 14.19 -2.63 5.40
N THR A 66 13.88 -3.68 4.64
CA THR A 66 12.55 -4.28 4.61
C THR A 66 12.24 -4.98 5.93
N ASP A 67 11.10 -4.64 6.54
CA ASP A 67 10.57 -5.37 7.69
C ASP A 67 10.01 -6.74 7.24
N LEU A 68 10.89 -7.72 7.12
CA LEU A 68 10.55 -9.08 6.73
C LEU A 68 9.53 -9.73 7.68
N LYS A 69 9.55 -9.38 8.97
CA LYS A 69 8.58 -9.91 9.93
C LYS A 69 7.18 -9.43 9.61
N LEU A 70 7.04 -8.16 9.22
CA LEU A 70 5.76 -7.62 8.77
C LEU A 70 5.33 -8.27 7.44
N VAL A 71 6.23 -8.46 6.48
CA VAL A 71 5.94 -9.16 5.22
C VAL A 71 5.33 -10.55 5.50
N TRP A 72 5.99 -11.35 6.34
CA TRP A 72 5.54 -12.69 6.68
C TRP A 72 4.21 -12.71 7.42
N ARG A 73 4.00 -11.78 8.36
CA ARG A 73 2.69 -11.62 9.03
C ARG A 73 1.56 -11.33 8.05
N LEU A 74 1.79 -10.39 7.12
CA LEU A 74 0.75 -10.02 6.14
C LEU A 74 0.45 -11.17 5.18
N ARG A 75 1.46 -11.94 4.75
CA ARG A 75 1.25 -13.18 3.99
C ARG A 75 0.40 -14.19 4.77
N GLY A 76 0.71 -14.36 6.06
CA GLY A 76 -0.08 -15.21 6.95
C GLY A 76 -1.54 -14.77 7.04
N PHE A 77 -1.81 -13.47 7.23
CA PHE A 77 -3.18 -12.95 7.29
C PHE A 77 -3.95 -13.11 5.98
N ILE A 78 -3.30 -12.89 4.83
CA ILE A 78 -3.92 -13.11 3.53
C ILE A 78 -4.24 -14.60 3.33
N ALA A 79 -3.34 -15.50 3.72
CA ALA A 79 -3.57 -16.93 3.64
C ALA A 79 -4.70 -17.40 4.58
N LEU A 80 -4.84 -16.81 5.77
CA LEU A 80 -5.97 -17.08 6.67
C LEU A 80 -7.31 -16.69 6.06
N ASP A 81 -7.39 -15.53 5.41
CA ASP A 81 -8.60 -15.07 4.72
C ASP A 81 -9.03 -16.07 3.62
N ARG A 82 -8.06 -16.64 2.92
CA ARG A 82 -8.26 -17.66 1.88
C ARG A 82 -8.47 -19.08 2.41
N GLN A 83 -8.50 -19.27 3.73
CA GLN A 83 -8.58 -20.58 4.39
C GLN A 83 -7.42 -21.52 4.00
N ALA A 84 -6.29 -20.96 3.57
CA ALA A 84 -5.07 -21.69 3.23
C ALA A 84 -4.25 -21.96 4.50
N TRP A 85 -4.77 -22.80 5.39
CA TRP A 85 -4.27 -22.97 6.75
C TRP A 85 -2.79 -23.35 6.85
N ARG A 86 -2.32 -24.20 5.93
CA ARG A 86 -0.93 -24.64 5.89
C ARG A 86 0.00 -23.48 5.52
N GLU A 87 -0.33 -22.75 4.47
CA GLU A 87 0.44 -21.58 4.02
C GLU A 87 0.44 -20.48 5.08
N ALA A 88 -0.71 -20.25 5.72
CA ALA A 88 -0.82 -19.32 6.83
C ALA A 88 0.11 -19.70 8.00
N ALA A 89 0.14 -20.98 8.39
CA ALA A 89 1.01 -21.46 9.45
C ALA A 89 2.49 -21.28 9.07
N GLU A 90 2.89 -21.72 7.88
CA GLU A 90 4.26 -21.57 7.38
C GLU A 90 4.69 -20.10 7.35
N ALA A 91 3.83 -19.19 6.89
CA ALA A 91 4.14 -17.76 6.86
C ALA A 91 4.23 -17.15 8.27
N LEU A 92 3.32 -17.51 9.18
CA LEU A 92 3.32 -16.97 10.55
C LEU A 92 4.47 -17.51 11.41
N GLU A 93 4.99 -18.70 11.11
CA GLU A 93 6.21 -19.23 11.75
C GLU A 93 7.46 -18.44 11.37
N GLN A 94 7.48 -17.79 10.18
CA GLN A 94 8.60 -16.96 9.73
C GLN A 94 8.55 -15.51 10.24
N ALA A 95 7.42 -15.08 10.83
CA ALA A 95 7.18 -13.70 11.26
C ALA A 95 7.74 -13.40 12.66
#